data_AF-A0A7V9F1C7-F1
#
_entry.id   AF-A0A7V9F1C7-F1
#
_cell.length_a   1.000
_cell.length_b   1.000
_cell.length_c   1.000
_cell.angle_alpha   90.00
_cell.angle_beta   90.00
_cell.angle_gamma   90.00
#
_symmetry.space_group_name_H-M   'P 1'
#
loop_
_entity.id
_entity.type
_entity.pdbx_description
1 polymer ?
#
loop_
_entity_poly.entity_id
_entity_poly.type
_entity_poly.pdbx_seq_one_letter_code
_entity_poly.pdbx_strand_id
1 'polypeptide(L)' 'KAGVLALVRALDAEYRDAGVRSNAVLPSVIDTPANRESMPDADWSKWVPPEEIARVIRFLCSEDSAPTSGAAVPVYGSA' A
#
# COMPACT_ATOMS: atom_id res chain seq x y z
N LYS A 1 10.21 -0.12 -8.63
CA LYS A 1 9.43 -0.82 -7.59
C LYS A 1 9.45 -2.37 -7.71
N ALA A 2 10.02 -2.97 -8.77
CA ALA A 2 10.01 -4.43 -8.98
C ALA A 2 10.69 -5.25 -7.87
N GLY A 3 11.79 -4.77 -7.28
CA GLY A 3 12.47 -5.47 -6.19
C GLY A 3 11.61 -5.68 -4.94
N VAL A 4 10.84 -4.66 -4.55
CA VAL A 4 9.90 -4.77 -3.41
C VAL A 4 8.80 -5.79 -3.70
N LEU A 5 8.29 -5.82 -4.93
CA LEU A 5 7.27 -6.80 -5.33
C LEU A 5 7.82 -8.22 -5.36
N ALA A 6 9.08 -8.41 -5.76
CA ALA A 6 9.75 -9.70 -5.68
C ALA A 6 9.95 -10.13 -4.23
N LEU A 7 10.37 -9.22 -3.35
CA LEU A 7 10.51 -9.48 -1.91
C LEU A 7 9.19 -9.87 -1.26
N VAL A 8 8.10 -9.15 -1.54
CA VAL A 8 6.77 -9.49 -1.00
C VAL A 8 6.34 -10.90 -1.41
N ARG A 9 6.55 -11.29 -2.67
CA ARG A 9 6.25 -12.65 -3.13
C ARG A 9 7.14 -13.71 -2.48
N ALA A 10 8.42 -13.41 -2.27
CA ALA A 10 9.34 -14.31 -1.59
C ALA A 10 8.89 -14.55 -0.14
N LEU A 11 8.56 -13.48 0.60
CA LEU A 11 8.05 -13.57 1.96
C LEU A 11 6.70 -14.30 2.05
N ASP A 12 5.78 -14.04 1.12
CA ASP A 12 4.51 -14.78 1.04
C ASP A 12 4.73 -16.28 0.83
N ALA A 13 5.69 -16.67 0.00
CA ALA A 13 6.02 -18.08 -0.21
C ALA A 13 6.69 -18.70 1.03
N GLU A 14 7.65 -18.00 1.63
CA GLU A 14 8.45 -18.50 2.76
C GLU A 14 7.63 -18.67 4.04
N TYR A 15 6.69 -17.76 4.32
CA TYR A 15 5.95 -17.75 5.58
C TYR A 15 4.53 -18.32 5.50
N ARG A 16 4.14 -18.89 4.35
CA ARG A 16 2.79 -19.46 4.15
C ARG A 16 2.41 -20.47 5.23
N ASP A 17 3.32 -21.39 5.54
CA ASP A 17 3.08 -22.46 6.51
C ASP A 17 3.07 -21.94 7.96
N ALA A 18 3.66 -20.76 8.20
CA ALA A 18 3.60 -20.07 9.49
C ALA A 18 2.34 -19.20 9.64
N GLY A 19 1.47 -19.15 8.62
CA GLY A 19 0.26 -18.33 8.63
C GLY A 19 0.51 -16.82 8.56
N VAL A 20 1.72 -16.38 8.19
CA VAL A 20 2.02 -14.94 8.04
C VAL A 20 1.78 -14.52 6.58
N ARG A 21 1.05 -13.43 6.41
CA ARG A 21 0.70 -12.86 5.10
C ARG A 21 1.61 -11.68 4.76
N SER A 22 1.99 -11.56 3.50
CA SER A 22 2.85 -10.47 3.01
C SER A 22 2.20 -9.80 1.81
N ASN A 23 1.97 -8.48 1.87
CA ASN A 23 1.32 -7.71 0.81
C ASN A 23 2.05 -6.37 0.61
N ALA A 24 2.09 -5.88 -0.63
CA ALA A 24 2.58 -4.55 -0.97
C ALA A 24 1.42 -3.57 -1.14
N VAL A 25 1.49 -2.40 -0.52
CA VAL A 25 0.56 -1.29 -0.76
C VAL A 25 1.24 -0.29 -1.70
N LEU A 26 0.57 0.07 -2.81
CA LEU A 26 1.12 0.89 -3.88
C LEU A 26 0.34 2.20 -4.00
N PRO A 27 0.65 3.21 -3.16
CA PRO A 27 0.03 4.51 -3.31
C PRO A 27 0.55 5.27 -4.54
N SER A 28 -0.27 6.20 -5.05
CA SER A 28 0.21 7.31 -5.88
C SER A 28 0.85 8.40 -4.99
N VAL A 29 0.83 9.68 -5.37
CA VAL A 29 1.42 10.74 -4.53
C VAL A 29 0.60 10.86 -3.24
N ILE A 30 1.26 10.73 -2.09
CA ILE A 30 0.60 10.81 -0.79
C ILE A 30 0.48 12.28 -0.38
N ASP A 31 -0.67 12.66 0.12
CA ASP A 31 -0.92 14.00 0.62
C ASP A 31 -0.23 14.22 1.98
N THR A 32 1.00 14.73 1.95
CA THR A 32 1.81 15.01 3.14
C THR A 32 2.36 16.44 3.09
N PRO A 33 2.61 17.09 4.25
CA PRO A 33 3.20 18.43 4.28
C PRO A 33 4.50 18.52 3.48
N ALA A 34 5.39 17.54 3.61
CA ALA A 34 6.65 17.50 2.86
C ALA A 34 6.46 17.39 1.34
N ASN A 35 5.47 16.62 0.87
CA ASN A 35 5.15 16.57 -0.56
C ASN A 35 4.55 17.90 -1.04
N ARG A 36 3.67 18.54 -0.27
CA ARG A 36 3.09 19.85 -0.60
C ARG A 36 4.16 20.95 -0.68
N GLU A 37 5.11 20.95 0.25
CA GLU A 37 6.23 21.90 0.26
C GLU A 37 7.17 21.69 -0.94
N SER A 38 7.42 20.45 -1.35
CA SER A 38 8.28 20.12 -2.49
C SER A 38 7.59 20.24 -3.86
N MET A 39 6.25 20.21 -3.89
CA MET A 39 5.43 20.34 -5.10
C MET A 39 4.28 21.34 -4.89
N PRO A 40 4.59 22.63 -4.67
CA PRO A 40 3.59 23.63 -4.27
C PRO A 40 2.54 23.92 -5.36
N ASP A 41 2.90 23.76 -6.63
CA ASP A 41 2.02 24.05 -7.77
C ASP A 41 1.22 22.82 -8.26
N ALA A 42 1.34 21.68 -7.57
CA ALA A 42 0.63 20.46 -7.94
C ALA A 42 -0.86 20.53 -7.57
N ASP A 43 -1.69 19.81 -8.32
CA ASP A 43 -3.10 19.62 -7.99
C ASP A 43 -3.24 18.56 -6.87
N TRP A 44 -3.20 19.02 -5.62
CA TRP A 44 -3.26 18.15 -4.44
C TRP A 44 -4.59 17.39 -4.32
N SER A 45 -5.65 17.80 -5.02
CA SER A 45 -6.93 17.08 -5.00
C SER A 45 -6.84 15.67 -5.60
N LYS A 46 -5.78 15.39 -6.38
CA LYS A 46 -5.48 14.08 -6.98
C LYS A 46 -4.57 13.21 -6.12
N TRP A 47 -4.10 13.72 -4.99
CA TRP A 47 -3.20 13.00 -4.11
C TRP A 47 -3.99 12.11 -3.15
N VAL A 48 -3.37 11.04 -2.68
CA VAL A 48 -4.01 10.09 -1.78
C VAL A 48 -3.90 10.60 -0.35
N PRO A 49 -5.03 10.84 0.36
CA PRO A 49 -4.99 11.12 1.78
C PRO A 49 -4.37 9.95 2.56
N PRO A 50 -3.46 10.21 3.53
CA PRO A 50 -2.86 9.15 4.36
C PRO A 50 -3.88 8.23 5.03
N GLU A 51 -5.05 8.76 5.39
CA GLU A 51 -6.14 8.02 6.03
C GLU A 51 -6.72 6.93 5.12
N GLU A 52 -6.69 7.11 3.80
CA GLU A 52 -7.16 6.09 2.86
C GLU A 52 -6.18 4.91 2.79
N ILE A 53 -4.89 5.22 2.77
CA ILE A 53 -3.82 4.21 2.84
C ILE A 53 -3.93 3.44 4.15
N ALA A 54 -4.16 4.13 5.27
CA ALA A 54 -4.33 3.52 6.58
C ALA A 54 -5.53 2.56 6.61
N ARG A 55 -6.65 2.89 5.96
CA ARG A 55 -7.81 1.99 5.85
C ARG A 55 -7.47 0.70 5.11
N VAL A 56 -6.71 0.78 4.03
CA VAL A 56 -6.25 -0.40 3.29
C VAL A 56 -5.30 -1.25 4.13
N ILE A 57 -4.34 -0.63 4.82
CA ILE A 57 -3.44 -1.34 5.74
C ILE A 57 -4.24 -2.05 6.84
N ARG A 58 -5.21 -1.36 7.46
CA ARG A 58 -6.09 -1.95 8.48
C ARG A 58 -6.82 -3.17 7.95
N PHE A 59 -7.40 -3.10 6.75
CA PHE A 59 -8.05 -4.24 6.10
C PHE A 59 -7.08 -5.41 5.90
N LEU A 60 -5.87 -5.13 5.37
CA LEU A 60 -4.86 -6.18 5.18
C LEU A 60 -4.38 -6.79 6.49
N CYS A 61 -4.48 -6.09 7.61
CA CYS A 61 -4.20 -6.63 8.94
C CYS A 61 -5.40 -7.35 9.60
N SER A 62 -6.63 -7.22 9.07
CA SER A 62 -7.81 -7.86 9.64
C SER A 62 -8.06 -9.25 9.07
N GLU A 63 -8.89 -10.04 9.79
CA GLU A 63 -9.40 -11.34 9.35
C GLU A 63 -10.22 -11.26 8.06
N ASP A 64 -10.81 -10.09 7.76
CA ASP A 64 -11.60 -9.88 6.53
C ASP A 64 -10.74 -10.05 5.27
N SER A 65 -9.42 -9.96 5.40
CA SER A 65 -8.45 -10.18 4.33
C SER A 65 -7.73 -11.52 4.39
N ALA A 66 -8.20 -12.47 5.20
CA ALA A 66 -7.56 -13.79 5.39
C ALA A 66 -7.10 -14.50 4.10
N PRO A 67 -7.86 -14.52 2.99
CA PRO A 67 -7.40 -15.16 1.76
C PRO A 67 -6.38 -14.34 0.95
N THR A 68 -6.05 -13.11 1.38
CA THR A 68 -5.20 -12.17 0.63
C THR A 68 -3.76 -12.18 1.14
N SER A 69 -2.85 -12.69 0.31
CA SER A 69 -1.40 -12.64 0.53
C SER A 69 -0.65 -12.64 -0.81
N GLY A 70 0.60 -12.18 -0.81
CA GLY A 70 1.44 -11.99 -1.98
C GLY A 70 1.00 -10.85 -2.91
N ALA A 71 0.01 -10.04 -2.49
CA ALA A 71 -0.66 -9.11 -3.37
C ALA A 71 0.12 -7.81 -3.58
N ALA A 72 -0.09 -7.20 -4.75
CA ALA A 72 0.23 -5.82 -5.03
C ALA A 72 -1.07 -5.01 -5.03
N VAL A 73 -1.32 -4.26 -3.97
CA VAL A 73 -2.59 -3.55 -3.72
C VAL A 73 -2.45 -2.08 -4.15
N PRO A 74 -3.04 -1.69 -5.29
CA PRO A 74 -3.04 -0.29 -5.72
C PRO A 74 -3.90 0.58 -4.79
N VAL A 75 -3.41 1.77 -4.46
CA VAL A 75 -4.15 2.79 -3.69
C VAL A 75 -3.97 4.13 -4.39
N TYR A 76 -4.78 4.41 -5.41
CA TYR A 76 -4.58 5.59 -6.25
C TYR A 76 -5.43 6.79 -5.84
N GLY A 77 -6.26 6.65 -4.80
CA GLY A 77 -7.22 7.68 -4.41
C GLY A 77 -8.39 7.75 -5.41
N SER A 78 -8.94 8.95 -5.60
CA SER A 78 -10.02 9.23 -6.56
C SER A 78 -9.53 9.63 -7.96
N ALA A 79 -8.25 9.41 -8.26
CA ALA A 79 -7.60 9.77 -9.52
C ALA A 79 -7.75 8.68 -10.60
#